data_AF-A0A925ICC9-F1
#
_entry.id   AF-A0A925ICC9-F1
#
_cell.length_a   1.000
_cell.length_b   1.000
_cell.length_c   1.000
_cell.angle_alpha   90.00
_cell.angle_beta   90.00
_cell.angle_gamma   90.00
#
_symmetry.space_group_name_H-M   'P 1'
#
loop_
_entity.id
_entity.type
_entity.pdbx_description
1 polymer ?
#
loop_
_entity_poly.entity_id
_entity_poly.type
_entity_poly.pdbx_seq_one_letter_code
_entity_poly.pdbx_strand_id
1 'polypeptide(L)' 'DILLDELSQADEVFITASNKQVMPIVQINDRTIGAGVPGELTKRVMTMFTEMAAQIAASAPKAKIIIGS' A
#
# COMPACT_ATOMS: atom_id res chain seq x y z
N ASP A 1 -7.20 -22.26 -2.84
CA ASP A 1 -7.05 -21.62 -1.51
C ASP A 1 -5.60 -21.28 -1.26
N ILE A 2 -5.34 -20.25 -0.45
CA ILE A 2 -4.00 -19.93 0.05
C ILE A 2 -4.00 -20.31 1.54
N LEU A 3 -3.05 -21.12 1.96
CA LEU A 3 -2.94 -21.58 3.34
C LEU A 3 -2.18 -20.55 4.21
N LEU A 4 -2.49 -20.53 5.51
CA LEU A 4 -1.80 -19.64 6.45
C LEU A 4 -0.28 -19.91 6.50
N ASP A 5 0.10 -21.18 6.37
CA ASP A 5 1.51 -21.60 6.34
C ASP A 5 2.25 -21.14 5.09
N GLU A 6 1.55 -20.97 3.97
CA GLU A 6 2.11 -20.41 2.73
C GLU A 6 2.35 -18.91 2.89
N LEU A 7 1.40 -18.17 3.48
CA LEU A 7 1.57 -16.74 3.77
C LEU A 7 2.75 -16.47 4.71
N SER A 8 2.98 -17.36 5.67
CA SER A 8 4.08 -17.23 6.63
C SER A 8 5.45 -17.52 6.03
N GLN A 9 5.51 -18.13 4.84
CA GLN A 9 6.74 -18.46 4.11
C GLN A 9 7.03 -17.49 2.96
N ALA A 10 6.15 -16.54 2.69
CA ALA A 10 6.39 -15.52 1.68
C ALA A 10 7.60 -14.65 2.05
N ASP A 11 8.38 -14.24 1.06
CA ASP A 11 9.51 -13.31 1.26
C ASP A 11 9.03 -11.93 1.73
N GLU A 12 7.86 -11.50 1.22
CA GLU A 12 7.23 -10.23 1.52
C GLU A 12 5.70 -10.36 1.52
N VAL A 13 5.03 -9.67 2.45
CA VAL A 13 3.56 -9.62 2.54
C VAL A 13 3.12 -8.17 2.77
N PHE A 14 2.05 -7.75 2.10
CA PHE A 14 1.43 -6.45 2.33
C PHE A 14 -0.09 -6.55 2.12
N ILE A 15 -0.82 -5.61 2.73
CA ILE A 15 -2.25 -5.40 2.48
C ILE A 15 -2.46 -4.04 1.82
N THR A 16 -3.58 -3.89 1.14
CA THR A 16 -3.99 -2.59 0.58
C THR A 16 -5.42 -2.24 0.96
N ALA A 17 -5.67 -0.95 1.22
CA ALA A 17 -7.02 -0.42 1.33
C ALA A 17 -7.03 1.05 0.90
N SER A 18 -8.16 1.53 0.35
CA SER A 18 -8.30 2.91 -0.13
C SER A 18 -7.94 3.96 0.93
N ASN A 19 -8.21 3.68 2.21
CA ASN A 19 -7.89 4.54 3.34
C ASN A 19 -6.55 4.22 4.03
N LYS A 20 -5.90 3.10 3.72
CA LYS A 20 -4.65 2.66 4.36
C LYS A 20 -3.47 2.57 3.40
N GLN A 21 -3.67 2.87 2.12
CA GLN A 21 -2.65 2.72 1.07
C GLN A 21 -2.09 1.30 1.07
N VAL A 22 -0.82 1.12 0.70
CA VAL A 22 -0.09 -0.16 0.78
C VAL A 22 0.59 -0.26 2.14
N MET A 23 0.24 -1.26 2.94
CA MET A 23 0.80 -1.49 4.27
C MET A 23 1.58 -2.81 4.34
N PRO A 24 2.87 -2.78 4.71
CA PRO A 24 3.67 -3.99 4.88
C PRO A 24 3.22 -4.79 6.10
N ILE A 25 3.25 -6.12 5.99
CA ILE A 25 3.06 -7.07 7.09
C ILE A 25 4.40 -7.77 7.33
N VAL A 26 5.05 -7.45 8.44
CA VAL A 26 6.37 -8.00 8.80
C VAL A 26 6.28 -9.16 9.80
N GLN A 27 5.07 -9.45 10.30
CA GLN A 27 4.84 -10.50 11.27
C GLN A 27 3.39 -11.02 11.16
N ILE A 28 3.23 -12.35 11.21
CA ILE A 28 1.94 -13.03 11.30
C ILE A 28 2.01 -13.98 12.49
N ASN A 29 1.12 -13.78 13.47
CA ASN A 29 1.19 -14.47 14.77
C ASN A 29 2.60 -14.32 15.38
N ASP A 30 3.25 -15.43 15.72
CA ASP A 30 4.60 -15.47 16.29
C ASP A 30 5.71 -15.60 15.23
N ARG A 31 5.38 -15.50 13.94
CA ARG A 31 6.35 -15.65 12.84
C ARG A 31 6.66 -14.31 12.19
N THR A 32 7.94 -13.95 12.19
CA THR A 32 8.47 -12.83 11.41
C THR A 32 8.54 -13.20 9.94
N ILE A 33 8.06 -12.32 9.07
CA ILE A 33 8.15 -12.42 7.62
C ILE A 33 9.47 -11.79 7.16
N GLY A 34 10.23 -12.51 6.34
CA GLY A 34 11.54 -12.06 5.85
C GLY A 34 12.47 -11.61 6.98
N ALA A 35 12.99 -10.38 6.87
CA ALA A 35 13.90 -9.78 7.86
C ALA A 35 13.18 -8.94 8.95
N GLY A 36 11.85 -9.01 9.06
CA GLY A 36 11.07 -8.19 10.00
C GLY A 36 10.98 -6.72 9.61
N VAL A 37 11.32 -6.39 8.36
CA VAL A 37 11.23 -5.06 7.77
C VAL A 37 10.60 -5.17 6.37
N PRO A 38 9.97 -4.11 5.85
CA PRO A 38 9.46 -4.12 4.48
C PRO A 38 10.58 -4.42 3.49
N GLY A 39 10.35 -5.39 2.61
CA GLY A 39 11.30 -5.72 1.54
C GLY A 39 11.30 -4.71 0.41
N GLU A 40 12.23 -4.85 -0.52
CA GLU A 40 12.44 -3.89 -1.60
C GLU A 40 11.26 -3.84 -2.57
N LEU A 41 10.58 -4.97 -2.82
CA LEU A 41 9.42 -4.99 -3.72
C LEU A 41 8.25 -4.23 -3.09
N THR A 42 7.99 -4.47 -1.80
CA THR A 42 6.93 -3.80 -1.04
C THR A 42 7.18 -2.30 -0.97
N LYS A 43 8.42 -1.86 -0.68
CA LYS A 43 8.78 -0.43 -0.73
C LYS A 43 8.51 0.17 -2.10
N ARG A 44 8.86 -0.53 -3.18
CA ARG A 44 8.64 -0.06 -4.55
C ARG A 44 7.15 0.13 -4.85
N VAL A 45 6.32 -0.83 -4.45
CA VAL A 45 4.85 -0.75 -4.60
C VAL A 45 4.26 0.40 -3.78
N MET A 46 4.74 0.62 -2.55
CA MET A 46 4.32 1.76 -1.71
C MET A 46 4.61 3.10 -2.38
N THR A 47 5.82 3.26 -2.94
CA THR A 47 6.21 4.48 -3.68
C THR A 47 5.33 4.68 -4.90
N MET A 48 5.17 3.66 -5.74
CA MET A 48 4.36 3.73 -6.96
C MET A 48 2.89 4.08 -6.67
N PHE A 49 2.31 3.49 -5.61
CA PHE A 49 0.94 3.79 -5.21
C PHE A 49 0.80 5.25 -4.77
N THR A 50 1.75 5.74 -3.96
CA THR A 50 1.75 7.13 -3.46
C THR A 50 1.87 8.13 -4.61
N GLU A 51 2.78 7.87 -5.56
CA GLU A 51 2.97 8.69 -6.75
C GLU A 51 1.72 8.72 -7.62
N MET A 52 1.11 7.56 -7.89
CA MET A 52 -0.12 7.45 -8.65
C MET A 52 -1.27 8.23 -7.98
N ALA A 53 -1.44 8.07 -6.66
CA ALA A 53 -2.47 8.78 -5.91
C ALA A 53 -2.28 10.31 -5.97
N ALA A 54 -1.04 10.79 -5.86
CA ALA A 54 -0.71 12.21 -5.99
C ALA A 54 -0.99 12.74 -7.40
N GLN A 55 -0.68 11.98 -8.45
CA GLN A 55 -0.97 12.36 -9.84
C GLN A 55 -2.48 12.46 -10.09
N ILE A 56 -3.27 11.52 -9.56
CA ILE A 56 -4.74 11.56 -9.65
C ILE A 56 -5.29 12.80 -8.93
N ALA A 57 -4.80 13.08 -7.72
CA ALA A 57 -5.21 14.26 -6.96
C ALA A 57 -4.85 15.58 -7.69
N ALA A 58 -3.69 15.66 -8.34
CA ALA A 58 -3.24 16.85 -9.06
C ALA A 58 -3.95 17.07 -10.41
N SER A 59 -4.43 16.00 -11.04
CA SER A 59 -5.16 16.05 -12.32
C SER A 59 -6.67 16.25 -12.15
N ALA A 60 -7.18 16.29 -10.92
CA ALA A 60 -8.56 16.60 -10.64
C ALA A 60 -8.90 18.03 -11.13
N PRO A 61 -9.99 18.21 -11.91
CA PRO A 61 -10.37 19.54 -12.38
C PRO A 61 -10.67 20.44 -11.17
N LYS A 62 -10.02 21.61 -11.12
CA LYS A 62 -10.34 22.63 -10.11
C LYS A 62 -11.82 22.99 -10.27
N ALA A 63 -12.64 22.66 -9.29
CA ALA A 63 -14.03 23.09 -9.24
C ALA A 63 -14.05 24.62 -9.35
N LYS A 64 -14.62 25.14 -10.43
CA LYS A 64 -14.82 26.58 -10.63
C LYS A 64 -15.93 26.98 -9.66
N ILE A 65 -15.55 27.43 -8.47
CA ILE A 65 -16.51 28.05 -7.54
C ILE A 65 -16.92 29.37 -8.20
N ILE A 66 -18.08 29.36 -8.87
CA ILE A 66 -18.77 30.58 -9.29
C ILE A 66 -19.45 31.10 -8.03
N ILE A 67 -18.76 31.97 -7.29
CA ILE A 67 -19.42 32.76 -6.25
C ILE A 67 -20.20 33.82 -7.00
N GLY A 68 -21.53 33.65 -7.04
CA GLY A 68 -22.43 34.59 -7.69
C GLY A 68 -22.72 35.79 -6.79
N SER A 69 -22.81 36.95 -7.45
CA SER A 69 -23.17 38.31 -6.97
C SER A 69 -22.03 39.14 -6.37
#